data_AF-A0A9E0E5H2-F1
#
_entry.id   AF-A0A9E0E5H2-F1
#
_cell.length_a   1.000
_cell.length_b   1.000
_cell.length_c   1.000
_cell.angle_alpha   90.00
_cell.angle_beta   90.00
_cell.angle_gamma   90.00
#
_symmetry.space_group_name_H-M   'P 1'
#
loop_
_entity.id
_entity.type
_entity.pdbx_description
1 polymer ?
#
loop_
_entity_poly.entity_id
_entity_poly.type
_entity_poly.pdbx_seq_one_letter_code
_entity_poly.pdbx_strand_id
1 'polypeptide(L)'
;MRKWHRWITVFFGVFMFWIAATGVLSHVAALWPAGAPSPEAAARATPPEGWACPEGWRCSPPRETSGMRSLVGLFHHLHSGETFGPVGTAISLASGFALLFFAVSGLWMYIQMFRQRRRIGRKQMFWK
;
A
#
# COMPACT_ATOMS: atom_id res chain seq x y z
N MET A 1 5.47 20.09 -22.60
CA MET A 1 6.00 19.07 -21.66
C MET A 1 6.15 19.57 -20.22
N ARG A 2 6.91 20.64 -19.91
CA ARG A 2 7.12 21.09 -18.51
C ARG A 2 5.84 21.56 -17.78
N LYS A 3 4.98 22.35 -18.44
CA LYS A 3 3.72 22.86 -17.86
C LYS A 3 2.77 21.72 -17.47
N TRP A 4 2.58 20.76 -18.39
CA TRP A 4 1.73 19.59 -18.18
C TRP A 4 2.27 18.67 -17.09
N HIS A 5 3.57 18.36 -17.12
CA HIS A 5 4.21 17.57 -16.06
C HIS A 5 4.00 18.21 -14.69
N ARG A 6 4.21 19.53 -14.56
CA ARG A 6 4.01 20.25 -13.29
C ARG A 6 2.59 20.10 -12.74
N TRP A 7 1.57 20.34 -13.57
CA TRP A 7 0.18 20.28 -13.12
C TRP A 7 -0.28 18.85 -12.80
N ILE A 8 0.13 17.87 -13.60
CA ILE A 8 -0.17 16.46 -13.37
C ILE A 8 0.51 15.99 -12.07
N THR A 9 1.79 16.33 -11.85
CA THR A 9 2.50 15.97 -10.62
C THR A 9 1.89 16.63 -9.39
N VAL A 10 1.46 17.89 -9.45
CA VAL A 10 0.82 18.55 -8.30
C VAL A 10 -0.51 17.86 -7.96
N PHE A 11 -1.36 17.62 -8.96
CA PHE A 11 -2.65 16.98 -8.76
C PHE A 11 -2.49 15.54 -8.23
N PHE A 12 -1.78 14.68 -8.96
CA PHE A 12 -1.59 13.29 -8.54
C PHE A 12 -0.69 13.16 -7.31
N GLY A 13 0.21 14.11 -7.06
CA GLY A 13 1.08 14.10 -5.88
C GLY A 13 0.29 14.13 -4.57
N VAL A 14 -0.83 14.88 -4.52
CA VAL A 14 -1.72 14.89 -3.35
C VAL A 14 -2.35 13.51 -3.12
N PHE A 15 -2.91 12.91 -4.18
CA PHE A 15 -3.54 11.58 -4.08
C PHE A 15 -2.51 10.48 -3.79
N MET A 16 -1.34 10.54 -4.42
CA MET A 16 -0.24 9.62 -4.16
C MET A 16 0.25 9.71 -2.71
N PHE A 17 0.35 10.93 -2.14
CA PHE A 17 0.69 11.10 -0.73
C PHE A 17 -0.37 10.47 0.16
N TRP A 18 -1.66 10.72 -0.11
CA TRP A 18 -2.76 10.11 0.63
C TRP A 18 -2.73 8.58 0.58
N ILE A 19 -2.59 8.00 -0.63
CA ILE A 19 -2.53 6.56 -0.86
C ILE A 19 -1.31 5.96 -0.14
N ALA A 20 -0.14 6.61 -0.23
CA ALA A 20 1.06 6.16 0.48
C ALA A 20 0.88 6.21 2.00
N ALA A 21 0.34 7.30 2.55
CA ALA A 21 0.11 7.45 3.98
C ALA A 21 -0.85 6.38 4.52
N THR A 22 -1.99 6.18 3.86
CA THR A 22 -2.99 5.17 4.24
C THR A 22 -2.46 3.74 4.07
N GLY A 23 -1.66 3.47 3.05
CA GLY A 23 -1.00 2.18 2.86
C GLY A 23 0.01 1.87 3.97
N VAL A 24 0.84 2.86 4.33
CA VAL A 24 1.79 2.74 5.46
C VAL A 24 1.03 2.52 6.77
N LEU A 25 -0.05 3.28 7.02
CA LEU A 25 -0.89 3.11 8.21
C LEU A 25 -1.52 1.71 8.28
N SER A 26 -1.96 1.14 7.15
CA SER A 26 -2.44 -0.24 7.10
C SER A 26 -1.37 -1.22 7.55
N HIS A 27 -0.13 -1.06 7.06
CA HIS A 27 0.98 -1.92 7.48
C HIS A 27 1.37 -1.70 8.95
N VAL A 28 1.40 -0.45 9.44
CA VAL A 28 1.66 -0.15 10.86
C VAL A 28 0.60 -0.80 11.74
N ALA A 29 -0.67 -0.70 11.37
CA ALA A 29 -1.78 -1.33 12.09
C ALA A 29 -1.66 -2.87 12.08
N ALA A 30 -1.31 -3.46 10.94
CA ALA A 30 -1.15 -4.91 10.81
C ALA A 30 0.04 -5.46 11.61
N LEU A 31 1.15 -4.71 11.64
CA LEU A 31 2.37 -5.08 12.36
C LEU A 31 2.34 -4.68 13.84
N TRP A 32 1.31 -3.95 14.28
CA TRP A 32 1.20 -3.55 15.68
C TRP A 32 1.16 -4.79 16.58
N PRO A 33 1.89 -4.81 17.72
CA PRO A 33 1.86 -5.91 18.66
C PRO A 33 0.41 -6.19 19.11
N ALA A 34 -0.04 -7.43 18.97
CA ALA A 34 -1.25 -7.86 19.68
C ALA A 34 -0.86 -8.18 21.11
N GLY A 35 -1.67 -7.71 22.05
CA GLY A 35 -1.66 -8.25 23.40
C GLY A 35 -2.09 -9.71 23.42
N ALA A 36 -2.17 -10.28 24.61
CA ALA A 36 -2.81 -11.59 24.78
C ALA A 36 -4.24 -11.54 24.22
N PRO A 37 -4.68 -12.58 23.49
CA PRO A 37 -6.05 -12.64 22.98
C PRO A 37 -7.02 -12.52 24.15
N SER A 38 -8.10 -11.74 23.95
CA SER A 38 -9.13 -11.64 24.99
C SER A 38 -9.76 -13.02 25.25
N PRO A 39 -10.31 -13.28 26.44
CA PRO A 39 -11.01 -14.54 26.72
C PRO A 39 -12.11 -14.85 25.70
N GLU A 40 -12.80 -13.82 25.22
CA GLU A 40 -13.83 -13.93 24.18
C GLU A 40 -13.24 -14.30 22.82
N ALA A 41 -12.07 -13.75 22.47
CA ALA A 41 -11.37 -14.09 21.23
C ALA A 41 -10.86 -15.54 21.26
N ALA A 42 -10.33 -16.00 22.39
CA ALA A 42 -9.92 -17.38 22.60
C ALA A 42 -11.11 -18.35 22.51
N ALA A 43 -12.25 -17.99 23.09
CA ALA A 43 -13.48 -18.77 22.97
C ALA A 43 -13.95 -18.88 21.51
N ARG A 44 -13.92 -17.80 20.72
CA ARG A 44 -14.27 -17.81 19.28
C ARG A 44 -13.30 -18.60 18.41
N ALA A 45 -12.05 -18.76 18.86
CA ALA A 45 -11.07 -19.58 18.16
C ALA A 45 -11.29 -21.09 18.38
N THR A 46 -12.05 -21.46 19.42
CA THR A 46 -12.44 -22.84 19.68
C THR A 46 -13.59 -23.22 18.76
N PRO A 47 -13.46 -24.31 17.97
CA PRO A 47 -14.56 -24.78 17.14
C PRO A 47 -15.80 -25.12 17.98
N PRO A 48 -17.02 -24.83 17.49
CA PRO A 48 -18.25 -25.31 18.12
C PRO A 48 -18.25 -26.83 18.25
N GLU A 49 -18.90 -27.36 19.29
CA GLU A 49 -19.04 -28.80 19.47
C GLU A 49 -19.69 -29.45 18.24
N GLY A 50 -19.12 -30.56 17.77
CA GLY A 50 -19.57 -31.28 16.57
C GLY A 50 -19.13 -30.66 15.24
N TRP A 51 -18.43 -29.53 15.23
CA TRP A 51 -17.82 -29.01 14.02
C TRP A 51 -16.49 -29.71 13.74
N ALA A 52 -16.37 -30.31 12.56
CA ALA A 52 -15.13 -30.84 12.02
C ALA A 52 -14.83 -30.15 10.69
N CYS A 53 -13.56 -29.79 10.46
CA CYS A 53 -13.16 -29.25 9.18
C CYS A 53 -13.30 -30.33 8.10
N PRO A 54 -14.06 -30.10 7.02
CA PRO A 54 -14.28 -31.12 5.98
C PRO A 54 -12.97 -31.60 5.33
N GLU A 55 -12.97 -32.82 4.81
CA GLU A 55 -11.82 -33.38 4.12
C GLU A 55 -11.43 -32.53 2.89
N GLY A 56 -10.14 -32.21 2.76
CA GLY A 56 -9.61 -31.32 1.72
C GLY A 56 -9.72 -29.82 2.02
N TRP A 57 -10.31 -29.41 3.14
CA TRP A 57 -10.43 -28.00 3.53
C TRP A 57 -9.35 -27.59 4.53
N ARG A 58 -8.94 -26.31 4.48
CA ARG A 58 -8.06 -25.68 5.48
C ARG A 58 -8.85 -24.63 6.23
N CYS A 59 -9.49 -25.05 7.31
CA CYS A 59 -10.25 -24.13 8.14
C CYS A 59 -9.32 -23.38 9.09
N SER A 60 -9.56 -22.09 9.25
CA SER A 60 -8.82 -21.21 10.18
C SER A 60 -9.82 -20.55 11.13
N PRO A 61 -9.47 -20.35 12.40
CA PRO A 61 -10.30 -19.55 13.29
C PRO A 61 -10.46 -18.11 12.73
N PRO A 62 -11.57 -17.43 13.07
CA PRO A 62 -11.74 -16.02 12.76
C PRO A 62 -10.55 -15.20 13.28
N ARG A 63 -10.05 -14.26 12.48
CA ARG A 63 -8.96 -13.38 12.91
C ARG A 63 -9.45 -12.45 14.01
N GLU A 64 -8.69 -12.35 15.09
CA GLU A 64 -8.94 -11.33 16.11
C GLU A 64 -8.53 -9.95 15.55
N THR A 65 -9.51 -9.09 15.37
CA THR A 65 -9.33 -7.70 14.92
C THR A 65 -9.59 -6.75 16.09
N SER A 66 -8.88 -6.93 17.20
CA SER A 66 -8.93 -6.02 18.34
C SER A 66 -7.84 -4.93 18.24
N GLY A 67 -8.07 -3.80 18.93
CA GLY A 67 -7.10 -2.70 19.00
C GLY A 67 -6.71 -2.12 17.64
N MET A 68 -5.42 -1.78 17.47
CA MET A 68 -4.90 -1.14 16.25
C MET A 68 -5.11 -1.99 14.98
N ARG A 69 -5.08 -3.32 15.10
CA ARG A 69 -5.26 -4.24 13.97
C ARG A 69 -6.66 -4.19 13.37
N SER A 70 -7.65 -3.73 14.14
CA SER A 70 -9.01 -3.49 13.65
C SER A 70 -9.07 -2.41 12.56
N LEU A 71 -8.13 -1.47 12.58
CA LEU A 71 -8.08 -0.34 11.65
C LEU A 71 -7.51 -0.71 10.27
N VAL A 72 -6.92 -1.91 10.13
CA VAL A 72 -6.35 -2.39 8.85
C VAL A 72 -7.41 -2.32 7.74
N GLY A 73 -8.64 -2.78 8.01
CA GLY A 73 -9.73 -2.72 7.04
C GLY A 73 -10.08 -1.28 6.64
N LEU A 74 -10.19 -0.38 7.61
CA LEU A 74 -10.44 1.04 7.36
C LEU A 74 -9.35 1.66 6.47
N PHE A 75 -8.08 1.46 6.82
CA PHE A 75 -6.97 1.99 6.03
C PHE A 75 -6.92 1.38 4.63
N HIS A 76 -7.26 0.11 4.47
CA HIS A 76 -7.38 -0.51 3.15
C HIS A 76 -8.46 0.14 2.28
N HIS A 77 -9.65 0.41 2.81
CA HIS A 77 -10.71 1.08 2.03
C HIS A 77 -10.36 2.54 1.69
N LEU A 78 -9.70 3.25 2.62
CA LEU A 78 -9.22 4.62 2.36
C LEU A 78 -8.10 4.66 1.32
N HIS A 79 -7.23 3.65 1.31
CA HIS A 79 -6.13 3.47 0.35
C HIS A 79 -6.65 3.07 -1.04
N SER A 80 -7.59 2.12 -1.11
CA SER A 80 -8.19 1.67 -2.38
C SER A 80 -9.10 2.73 -3.01
N GLY A 81 -9.58 3.70 -2.20
CA GLY A 81 -10.51 4.73 -2.62
C GLY A 81 -11.97 4.26 -2.66
N GLU A 82 -12.24 3.01 -2.25
CA GLU A 82 -13.58 2.43 -2.22
C GLU A 82 -14.52 3.18 -1.27
N THR A 83 -13.98 3.85 -0.23
CA THR A 83 -14.77 4.72 0.66
C THR A 83 -15.50 5.83 -0.11
N PHE A 84 -14.97 6.26 -1.26
CA PHE A 84 -15.59 7.28 -2.12
C PHE A 84 -16.30 6.68 -3.34
N GLY A 85 -16.55 5.36 -3.34
CA GLY A 85 -17.20 4.64 -4.42
C GLY A 85 -16.37 4.58 -5.71
N PRO A 86 -17.02 4.37 -6.87
CA PRO A 86 -16.33 4.14 -8.14
C PRO A 86 -15.40 5.28 -8.58
N VAL A 87 -15.73 6.53 -8.23
CA VAL A 87 -14.90 7.69 -8.56
C VAL A 87 -13.59 7.67 -7.77
N GLY A 88 -13.63 7.33 -6.48
CA GLY A 88 -12.44 7.18 -5.66
C GLY A 88 -11.51 6.07 -6.17
N THR A 89 -12.08 4.92 -6.50
CA THR A 89 -11.34 3.80 -7.11
C THR A 89 -10.71 4.20 -8.44
N ALA A 90 -11.43 4.93 -9.30
CA ALA A 90 -10.89 5.41 -10.57
C ALA A 90 -9.71 6.38 -10.38
N ILE A 91 -9.80 7.31 -9.42
CA ILE A 91 -8.70 8.23 -9.08
C ILE A 91 -7.51 7.47 -8.50
N SER A 92 -7.74 6.48 -7.65
CA SER A 92 -6.69 5.63 -7.09
C SER A 92 -5.94 4.86 -8.19
N LEU A 93 -6.68 4.26 -9.12
CA LEU A 93 -6.12 3.57 -10.28
C LEU A 93 -5.32 4.51 -11.19
N ALA A 94 -5.86 5.70 -11.49
CA ALA A 94 -5.16 6.72 -12.27
C ALA A 94 -3.88 7.20 -11.57
N SER A 95 -3.91 7.34 -10.24
CA SER A 95 -2.73 7.67 -9.42
C SER A 95 -1.66 6.58 -9.48
N GLY A 96 -2.06 5.30 -9.52
CA GLY A 96 -1.16 4.18 -9.74
C GLY A 96 -0.46 4.24 -11.10
N PHE A 97 -1.19 4.53 -12.17
CA PHE A 97 -0.59 4.73 -13.50
C PHE A 97 0.34 5.96 -13.53
N ALA A 98 -0.04 7.05 -12.87
CA ALA A 98 0.82 8.23 -12.72
C ALA A 98 2.13 7.89 -11.98
N LEU A 99 2.06 7.13 -10.88
CA LEU A 99 3.23 6.66 -10.14
C LEU A 99 4.18 5.86 -11.04
N LEU A 100 3.65 4.89 -11.79
CA LEU A 100 4.45 4.06 -12.71
C LEU A 100 5.11 4.93 -13.78
N PHE A 101 4.35 5.84 -14.39
CA PHE A 101 4.88 6.77 -15.38
C PHE A 101 6.01 7.63 -14.82
N PHE A 102 5.82 8.24 -13.65
CA PHE A 102 6.84 9.08 -13.02
C PHE A 102 8.06 8.28 -12.58
N ALA A 103 7.90 7.07 -12.05
CA ALA A 103 9.00 6.20 -11.66
C ALA A 103 9.87 5.80 -12.87
N VAL A 104 9.24 5.36 -13.96
CA VAL A 104 9.95 4.99 -15.21
C VAL A 104 10.62 6.22 -15.83
N SER A 105 9.91 7.34 -15.92
CA SER A 105 10.44 8.60 -16.46
C SER A 105 11.65 9.11 -15.66
N GLY A 106 11.54 9.12 -14.33
CA GLY A 106 12.63 9.53 -13.44
C GLY A 106 13.85 8.62 -13.55
N LEU A 107 13.63 7.29 -13.57
CA LEU A 107 14.69 6.31 -13.74
C LEU A 107 15.38 6.46 -15.10
N TRP A 108 14.61 6.65 -16.17
CA TRP A 108 15.14 6.87 -17.51
C TRP A 108 16.03 8.11 -17.57
N MET A 109 15.56 9.24 -17.02
CA MET A 109 16.34 10.48 -16.93
C MET A 109 17.64 10.27 -16.14
N TYR A 110 17.57 9.56 -15.01
CA TYR A 110 18.75 9.22 -14.23
C TYR A 110 19.75 8.39 -15.05
N ILE A 111 19.30 7.36 -15.76
CA ILE A 111 20.13 6.53 -16.64
C ILE A 111 20.77 7.36 -17.75
N GLN A 112 20.02 8.28 -18.39
CA GLN A 112 20.55 9.15 -19.43
C GLN A 112 21.71 10.01 -18.91
N MET A 113 21.51 10.69 -17.78
CA MET A 113 22.57 11.48 -17.14
C MET A 113 23.77 10.62 -16.73
N PHE A 114 23.51 9.44 -16.16
CA PHE A 114 24.55 8.52 -15.73
C PHE A 114 25.38 7.98 -16.91
N ARG A 115 24.76 7.66 -18.04
CA ARG A 115 25.46 7.24 -19.28
C ARG A 115 26.35 8.35 -19.81
N GLN A 116 25.88 9.60 -19.81
CA GLN A 116 26.70 10.74 -20.21
C GLN A 116 27.88 10.95 -19.28
N ARG A 117 27.69 10.81 -17.95
CA ARG A 117 28.79 10.88 -16.98
C ARG A 117 29.85 9.81 -17.19
N ARG A 118 29.42 8.57 -17.43
CA ARG A 118 30.35 7.46 -17.68
C ARG A 118 31.23 7.74 -18.90
N ARG A 119 30.73 8.44 -19.91
CA ARG A 119 31.52 8.87 -21.08
C ARG A 119 32.60 9.91 -20.73
N ILE A 120 32.37 10.75 -19.72
CA ILE A 120 33.35 11.74 -19.23
C ILE A 120 34.18 11.22 -18.04
N GLY A 121 34.29 9.89 -17.89
CA GLY A 121 35.13 9.24 -16.87
C GLY A 121 34.57 9.25 -15.44
N ARG A 122 33.41 9.87 -15.20
CA ARG A 122 32.79 9.94 -13.87
C ARG A 122 31.87 8.73 -13.64
N LYS A 123 32.33 7.75 -12.85
CA LYS A 123 31.62 6.48 -12.58
C LYS A 123 30.75 6.46 -11.31
N GLN A 124 30.75 7.54 -10.53
CA GLN A 124 30.02 7.61 -9.25
C GLN A 124 28.50 7.55 -9.47
N MET A 125 27.82 6.67 -8.72
CA MET A 125 26.36 6.50 -8.77
C MET A 125 25.62 7.70 -8.16
N PHE A 126 26.16 8.26 -7.08
CA PHE A 126 25.57 9.42 -6.41
C PHE A 126 26.39 10.67 -6.69
N TRP A 127 25.70 11.80 -6.74
CA TRP A 127 26.33 13.12 -6.83
C TRP A 127 26.90 13.45 -5.45
N LYS A 128 28.20 13.72 -5.40
CA LYS A 128 28.84 14.42 -4.28
C LYS A 128 28.92 15.89 -4.64
#